data_AF-A0A2E2B770-F1
#
_entry.id   AF-A0A2E2B770-F1
#
_cell.length_a   1.000
_cell.length_b   1.000
_cell.length_c   1.000
_cell.angle_alpha   90.00
_cell.angle_beta   90.00
_cell.angle_gamma   90.00
#
_symmetry.space_group_name_H-M   'P 1'
#
loop_
_entity.id
_entity.type
_entity.pdbx_description
1 polymer ?
#
loop_
_entity_poly.entity_id
_entity_poly.type
_entity_poly.pdbx_seq_one_letter_code
_entity_poly.pdbx_strand_id
1 'polypeptide(L)'
;MKRTQHHNLAMGFVEMLLSIVVIACMLSLLILVSNSLRTETAEQDTRQTLRMLRVSLMQYHQTNSNWPKGPTPYALMQMLSDPASRDTMHNVSIIMLRNKLPIVRDGFGQEIRYMPPQSGHPSNQPDFVSAGLDGDFGNPTGQTPQSKQAAIDNVYGVDTEKHLR
;
A
#
# COMPACT_ATOMS: atom_id res chain seq x y z
N MET A 1 -35.63 -54.83 20.73
CA MET A 1 -35.10 -53.48 21.05
C MET A 1 -33.72 -53.24 20.40
N LYS A 2 -33.58 -53.37 19.07
CA LYS A 2 -32.29 -53.16 18.35
C LYS A 2 -32.31 -52.06 17.27
N ARG A 3 -33.49 -51.55 16.87
CA ARG A 3 -33.61 -50.51 15.83
C ARG A 3 -33.30 -49.09 16.32
N THR A 4 -33.44 -48.81 17.62
CA THR A 4 -33.26 -47.47 18.18
C THR A 4 -31.78 -47.09 18.39
N GLN A 5 -30.88 -48.05 18.60
CA GLN A 5 -29.45 -47.74 18.79
C GLN A 5 -28.74 -47.29 17.51
N HIS A 6 -29.10 -47.84 16.34
CA HIS A 6 -28.54 -47.39 15.06
C HIS A 6 -29.02 -45.99 14.66
N HIS A 7 -30.22 -45.59 15.08
CA HIS A 7 -30.78 -44.28 14.77
C HIS A 7 -30.05 -43.15 15.53
N ASN A 8 -29.71 -43.38 16.81
CA ASN A 8 -28.98 -42.40 17.62
C ASN A 8 -27.53 -42.20 17.14
N LEU A 9 -26.85 -43.26 16.68
CA LEU A 9 -25.50 -43.16 16.11
C LEU A 9 -25.50 -42.46 14.75
N ALA A 10 -26.49 -42.74 13.89
CA ALA A 10 -26.64 -42.07 12.60
C ALA A 10 -26.97 -40.58 12.77
N MET A 11 -27.82 -40.23 13.76
CA MET A 11 -28.17 -38.85 14.06
C MET A 11 -26.96 -38.05 14.59
N GLY A 12 -26.16 -38.62 15.50
CA GLY A 12 -24.94 -37.97 15.99
C GLY A 12 -23.88 -37.77 14.90
N PHE A 13 -23.77 -38.70 13.94
CA PHE A 13 -22.86 -38.54 12.81
C PHE A 13 -23.31 -37.43 11.84
N VAL A 14 -24.61 -37.33 11.58
CA VAL A 14 -25.19 -36.26 10.74
C VAL A 14 -25.07 -34.90 11.43
N GLU A 15 -25.32 -34.82 12.74
CA GLU A 15 -25.18 -33.59 13.53
C GLU A 15 -23.72 -33.11 13.58
N MET A 16 -22.76 -34.03 13.72
CA MET A 16 -21.34 -33.73 13.64
C MET A 16 -20.93 -33.22 12.25
N LEU A 17 -21.40 -33.87 11.17
CA LEU A 17 -21.16 -33.43 9.79
C LEU A 17 -21.72 -32.02 9.55
N LEU A 18 -22.95 -31.77 9.99
CA LEU A 18 -23.60 -30.47 9.86
C LEU A 18 -22.84 -29.39 10.64
N SER A 19 -22.36 -29.71 11.85
CA SER A 19 -21.54 -28.81 12.66
C SER A 19 -20.23 -28.44 11.96
N ILE A 20 -19.53 -29.42 11.35
CA ILE A 20 -18.29 -29.17 10.60
C ILE A 20 -18.56 -28.25 9.39
N VAL A 21 -19.65 -28.48 8.66
CA VAL A 21 -20.02 -27.63 7.52
C VAL A 21 -20.29 -26.19 7.97
N VAL A 22 -21.05 -26.01 9.05
CA VAL A 22 -21.32 -24.68 9.61
C VAL A 22 -20.02 -23.98 10.04
N ILE A 23 -19.12 -24.69 10.72
CA ILE A 23 -17.81 -24.15 11.12
C ILE A 23 -16.99 -23.75 9.89
N ALA A 24 -16.94 -24.59 8.85
CA ALA A 24 -16.21 -24.29 7.62
C ALA A 24 -16.77 -23.05 6.90
N CYS A 25 -18.10 -22.91 6.84
CA CYS A 25 -18.74 -21.71 6.29
C CYS A 25 -18.40 -20.45 7.09
N MET A 26 -18.44 -20.53 8.43
CA MET A 26 -18.10 -19.39 9.30
C MET A 26 -16.63 -18.98 9.16
N LEU A 27 -15.71 -19.94 9.14
CA LEU A 27 -14.29 -19.67 8.91
C LEU A 27 -14.05 -19.02 7.55
N SER A 28 -14.73 -19.49 6.50
CA SER A 28 -14.62 -18.92 5.15
C SER A 28 -15.08 -17.46 5.10
N LEU A 29 -16.22 -17.15 5.75
CA LEU A 29 -16.72 -15.78 5.87
C LEU A 29 -15.75 -14.88 6.66
N LEU A 30 -15.19 -15.37 7.76
CA LEU A 30 -14.22 -14.62 8.56
C LEU A 30 -12.95 -14.32 7.76
N ILE A 31 -12.46 -15.25 6.95
CA ILE A 31 -11.31 -15.02 6.07
C ILE A 31 -11.61 -13.92 5.04
N LEU A 32 -12.80 -13.93 4.44
CA LEU A 32 -13.22 -12.89 3.49
C LEU A 32 -13.26 -11.50 4.14
N VAL A 33 -13.91 -11.39 5.30
CA VAL A 33 -13.99 -10.12 6.04
C VAL A 33 -12.60 -9.64 6.47
N SER A 34 -11.76 -10.54 6.98
CA SER A 34 -10.39 -10.23 7.40
C SER A 34 -9.55 -9.71 6.24
N ASN A 35 -9.63 -10.33 5.07
CA ASN A 35 -8.91 -9.88 3.87
C ASN A 35 -9.42 -8.51 3.38
N SER A 36 -10.73 -8.27 3.44
CA SER A 36 -11.33 -6.98 3.07
C SER A 36 -10.82 -5.86 3.99
N LEU A 37 -10.89 -6.04 5.30
CA LEU A 37 -10.44 -5.06 6.29
C LEU A 37 -8.94 -4.80 6.19
N ARG A 38 -8.14 -5.85 5.96
CA ARG A 38 -6.69 -5.71 5.78
C ARG A 38 -6.36 -4.85 4.57
N THR A 39 -7.10 -5.04 3.46
CA THR A 39 -6.89 -4.26 2.23
C THR A 39 -7.25 -2.79 2.44
N GLU A 40 -8.40 -2.51 3.05
CA GLU A 40 -8.84 -1.14 3.35
C GLU A 40 -7.87 -0.41 4.29
N THR A 41 -7.41 -1.09 5.34
CA THR A 41 -6.41 -0.53 6.27
C THR A 41 -5.10 -0.25 5.54
N ALA A 42 -4.62 -1.18 4.72
CA ALA A 42 -3.39 -1.01 3.95
C ALA A 42 -3.49 0.15 2.94
N GLU A 43 -4.63 0.34 2.28
CA GLU A 43 -4.84 1.49 1.42
C GLU A 43 -4.81 2.81 2.20
N GLN A 44 -5.47 2.86 3.35
CA GLN A 44 -5.50 4.05 4.18
C GLN A 44 -4.09 4.42 4.67
N ASP A 45 -3.33 3.45 5.15
CA ASP A 45 -1.93 3.62 5.57
C ASP A 45 -1.05 4.10 4.42
N THR A 46 -1.24 3.54 3.22
CA THR A 46 -0.53 3.95 2.00
C THR A 46 -0.82 5.42 1.66
N ARG A 47 -2.09 5.82 1.63
CA ARG A 47 -2.50 7.21 1.34
C ARG A 47 -1.93 8.18 2.37
N GLN A 48 -1.99 7.82 3.66
CA GLN A 48 -1.43 8.64 4.72
C GLN A 48 0.08 8.79 4.56
N THR A 49 0.79 7.69 4.29
CA THR A 49 2.24 7.70 4.09
C THR A 49 2.63 8.60 2.91
N LEU A 50 1.96 8.46 1.76
CA LEU A 50 2.24 9.27 0.57
C LEU A 50 1.94 10.76 0.80
N ARG A 51 0.84 11.09 1.50
CA ARG A 51 0.53 12.47 1.88
C ARG A 51 1.63 13.08 2.74
N MET A 52 2.13 12.36 3.74
CA MET A 52 3.21 12.82 4.61
C MET A 52 4.53 12.99 3.84
N LEU A 53 4.86 12.06 2.95
CA LEU A 53 6.02 12.16 2.07
C LEU A 53 5.92 13.37 1.13
N ARG A 54 4.73 13.66 0.58
CA ARG A 54 4.48 14.85 -0.25
C ARG A 54 4.68 16.14 0.55
N VAL A 55 4.09 16.23 1.74
CA VAL A 55 4.25 17.41 2.61
C VAL A 55 5.72 17.63 2.95
N SER A 56 6.45 16.55 3.29
CA SER A 56 7.88 16.61 3.55
C SER A 56 8.69 17.06 2.34
N LEU A 57 8.36 16.56 1.15
CA LEU A 57 9.01 16.94 -0.10
C LEU A 57 8.81 18.44 -0.41
N MET A 58 7.60 18.96 -0.18
CA MET A 58 7.29 20.37 -0.32
C MET A 58 8.04 21.22 0.71
N GLN A 59 8.12 20.75 1.96
CA GLN A 59 8.87 21.41 3.02
C GLN A 59 10.36 21.49 2.68
N TYR A 60 10.93 20.41 2.15
CA TYR A 60 12.33 20.36 1.70
C TYR A 60 12.60 21.40 0.62
N HIS A 61 11.71 21.47 -0.37
CA HIS A 61 11.82 22.45 -1.45
C HIS A 61 11.69 23.89 -0.96
N GLN A 62 10.78 24.15 -0.01
CA GLN A 62 10.65 25.48 0.59
C GLN A 62 11.95 25.91 1.30
N THR A 63 12.62 25.00 2.00
CA THR A 63 13.86 25.31 2.72
C THR A 63 15.08 25.41 1.79
N ASN A 64 15.21 24.50 0.82
CA ASN A 64 16.42 24.33 0.00
C ASN A 64 16.32 24.95 -1.40
N SER A 65 15.14 25.46 -1.79
CA SER A 65 14.81 25.97 -3.12
C SER A 65 15.13 25.01 -4.26
N ASN A 66 15.23 23.70 -3.96
CA ASN A 66 15.59 22.64 -4.87
C ASN A 66 14.86 21.36 -4.49
N TRP A 67 14.61 20.51 -5.48
CA TRP A 67 14.08 19.17 -5.25
C TRP A 67 15.20 18.17 -4.92
N PRO A 68 14.92 17.15 -4.09
CA PRO A 68 15.87 16.07 -3.85
C PRO A 68 16.28 15.39 -5.15
N LYS A 69 17.55 15.00 -5.25
CA LYS A 69 18.11 14.37 -6.46
C LYS A 69 18.42 12.89 -6.27
N GLY A 70 18.33 12.14 -7.36
CA GLY A 70 18.68 10.72 -7.40
C GLY A 70 17.49 9.80 -7.10
N PRO A 71 17.76 8.50 -6.89
CA PRO A 71 16.71 7.52 -6.61
C PRO A 71 16.20 7.65 -5.18
N THR A 72 15.07 6.97 -4.88
CA THR A 72 14.32 7.08 -3.62
C THR A 72 15.19 7.16 -2.36
N PRO A 73 16.16 6.26 -2.13
CA PRO A 73 16.89 6.27 -0.87
C PRO A 73 17.73 7.53 -0.67
N TYR A 74 18.30 8.09 -1.74
CA TYR A 74 19.07 9.34 -1.65
C TYR A 74 18.18 10.56 -1.51
N ALA A 75 17.00 10.55 -2.14
CA ALA A 75 15.99 11.58 -1.96
C ALA A 75 15.51 11.63 -0.50
N LEU A 76 15.21 10.45 0.07
CA LEU A 76 14.84 10.31 1.48
C LEU A 76 15.98 10.74 2.42
N MET A 77 17.24 10.39 2.14
CA MET A 77 18.37 10.87 2.94
C MET A 77 18.49 12.40 2.94
N GLN A 78 18.31 13.04 1.77
CA GLN A 78 18.32 14.50 1.67
C GLN A 78 17.17 15.11 2.48
N MET A 79 15.96 14.57 2.35
CA MET A 79 14.80 15.03 3.13
C MET A 79 15.00 14.81 4.64
N LEU A 80 15.60 13.70 5.06
CA LEU A 80 15.87 13.43 6.48
C LEU A 80 16.99 14.28 7.06
N SER A 81 17.90 14.79 6.22
CA SER A 81 18.95 15.70 6.66
C SER A 81 18.43 17.12 6.95
N ASP A 82 17.28 17.49 6.39
CA ASP A 82 16.61 18.75 6.66
C ASP A 82 15.67 18.63 7.88
N PRO A 83 15.83 19.43 8.95
CA PRO A 83 15.01 19.31 10.16
C PRO A 83 13.51 19.48 9.89
N ALA A 84 13.13 20.49 9.09
CA ALA A 84 11.72 20.77 8.83
C ALA A 84 11.04 19.63 8.06
N SER A 85 11.72 19.10 7.04
CA SER A 85 11.25 17.95 6.26
C SER A 85 11.20 16.68 7.11
N ARG A 86 12.21 16.44 7.96
CA ARG A 86 12.24 15.30 8.88
C ARG A 86 11.08 15.33 9.87
N ASP A 87 10.78 16.50 10.44
CA ASP A 87 9.72 16.64 11.44
C ASP A 87 8.34 16.33 10.84
N THR A 88 8.12 16.65 9.56
CA THR A 88 6.89 16.23 8.85
C THR A 88 6.82 14.72 8.56
N MET A 89 7.92 13.97 8.66
CA MET A 89 7.94 12.51 8.45
C MET A 89 7.87 11.70 9.75
N HIS A 90 7.59 12.32 10.90
CA HIS A 90 7.62 11.63 12.20
C HIS A 90 6.70 10.40 12.31
N ASN A 91 5.59 10.37 11.56
CA ASN A 91 4.65 9.24 11.52
C ASN A 91 4.87 8.30 10.34
N VAL A 92 5.91 8.50 9.54
CA VAL A 92 6.26 7.63 8.42
C VAL A 92 7.25 6.58 8.93
N SER A 93 6.93 5.30 8.71
CA SER A 93 7.83 4.20 9.07
C SER A 93 8.99 4.12 8.09
N ILE A 94 10.14 4.66 8.50
CA ILE A 94 11.38 4.65 7.72
C ILE A 94 12.24 3.48 8.19
N ILE A 95 12.47 2.54 7.29
CA ILE A 95 13.30 1.36 7.57
C ILE A 95 14.69 1.60 7.02
N MET A 96 15.71 1.40 7.84
CA MET A 96 17.10 1.44 7.39
C MET A 96 17.53 0.05 6.94
N LEU A 97 17.87 -0.08 5.65
CA LEU A 97 18.43 -1.31 5.11
C LEU A 97 19.84 -1.58 5.66
N ARG A 98 20.36 -2.80 5.44
CA ARG A 98 21.71 -3.20 5.88
C ARG A 98 22.82 -2.31 5.33
N ASN A 99 22.61 -1.71 4.16
CA ASN A 99 23.52 -0.76 3.52
C ASN A 99 23.32 0.70 4.01
N LYS A 100 22.56 0.91 5.08
CA LYS A 100 22.21 2.22 5.67
C LYS A 100 21.42 3.14 4.75
N LEU A 101 20.78 2.59 3.71
CA LEU A 101 19.88 3.35 2.86
C LEU A 101 18.45 3.33 3.45
N PRO A 102 17.78 4.49 3.56
CA PRO A 102 16.40 4.54 4.02
C PRO A 102 15.46 4.07 2.92
N ILE A 103 14.48 3.25 3.31
CA ILE A 103 13.33 2.91 2.49
C ILE A 103 12.05 3.22 3.27
N VAL A 104 10.99 3.49 2.53
CA VAL A 104 9.63 3.57 3.08
C VAL A 104 8.80 2.54 2.37
N ARG A 105 7.95 1.85 3.13
CA ARG A 105 7.00 0.89 2.59
C ARG A 105 5.59 1.42 2.72
N ASP A 106 4.75 1.03 1.79
CA ASP A 106 3.32 1.28 1.85
C ASP A 106 2.61 0.32 2.82
N GLY A 107 1.28 0.44 2.95
CA GLY A 107 0.49 -0.43 3.81
C GLY A 107 0.42 -1.89 3.33
N PHE A 108 0.80 -2.17 2.09
CA PHE A 108 0.92 -3.53 1.53
C PHE A 108 2.32 -4.14 1.75
N GLY A 109 3.28 -3.35 2.22
CA GLY A 109 4.66 -3.75 2.45
C GLY A 109 5.57 -3.59 1.24
N GLN A 110 5.10 -2.94 0.17
CA GLN A 110 5.87 -2.63 -1.03
C GLN A 110 6.67 -1.35 -0.86
N GLU A 111 7.84 -1.27 -1.50
CA GLU A 111 8.69 -0.08 -1.42
C GLU A 111 8.08 1.10 -2.19
N ILE A 112 7.96 2.25 -1.55
CA ILE A 112 7.52 3.49 -2.20
C ILE A 112 8.66 4.02 -3.09
N ARG A 113 8.31 4.53 -4.27
CA ARG A 113 9.28 5.06 -5.24
C ARG A 113 9.20 6.58 -5.34
N TYR A 114 10.35 7.24 -5.37
CA TYR A 114 10.47 8.64 -5.70
C TYR A 114 10.54 8.83 -7.21
N MET A 115 9.70 9.71 -7.74
CA MET A 115 9.72 10.16 -9.12
C MET A 115 10.34 11.56 -9.18
N PRO A 116 11.60 11.70 -9.63
CA PRO A 116 12.23 13.00 -9.79
C PRO A 116 11.52 13.81 -10.89
N PRO A 117 11.67 15.16 -10.89
CA PRO A 117 11.06 15.98 -11.93
C PRO A 117 11.67 15.61 -13.29
N GLN A 118 10.83 15.30 -14.27
CA GLN A 118 11.31 14.97 -15.62
C GLN A 118 11.82 16.21 -16.35
N SER A 119 13.02 16.11 -16.92
CA SER A 119 13.63 17.17 -17.72
C SER A 119 12.79 17.45 -18.96
N GLY A 120 12.27 18.67 -19.12
CA GLY A 120 11.53 19.09 -20.31
C GLY A 120 10.03 19.34 -20.12
N HIS A 121 9.47 19.03 -18.95
CA HIS A 121 8.08 19.38 -18.61
C HIS A 121 8.03 20.29 -17.37
N PRO A 122 7.81 21.61 -17.53
CA PRO A 122 7.84 22.57 -16.44
C PRO A 122 6.73 22.36 -15.39
N SER A 123 5.71 21.56 -15.71
CA SER A 123 4.63 21.19 -14.79
C SER A 123 4.88 19.90 -14.01
N ASN A 124 5.94 19.14 -14.30
CA ASN A 124 6.14 17.82 -13.69
C ASN A 124 6.83 17.97 -12.33
N GLN A 125 6.03 18.22 -11.29
CA GLN A 125 6.50 18.22 -9.90
C GLN A 125 6.94 16.81 -9.52
N PRO A 126 8.02 16.66 -8.74
CA PRO A 126 8.37 15.34 -8.23
C PRO A 126 7.32 14.82 -7.27
N ASP A 127 7.20 13.50 -7.19
CA ASP A 127 6.25 12.86 -6.30
C ASP A 127 6.76 11.53 -5.76
N PHE A 128 6.06 11.01 -4.76
CA PHE A 128 6.21 9.63 -4.30
C PHE A 128 5.03 8.80 -4.80
N VAL A 129 5.30 7.59 -5.24
CA VAL A 129 4.30 6.67 -5.76
C VAL A 129 4.40 5.32 -5.08
N SER A 130 3.25 4.70 -4.82
CA SER A 130 3.19 3.30 -4.39
C SER A 130 2.80 2.40 -5.56
N ALA A 131 3.31 1.17 -5.53
CA ALA A 131 2.91 0.10 -6.43
C ALA A 131 1.64 -0.63 -5.98
N GLY A 132 1.04 -0.27 -4.84
CA GLY A 132 -0.24 -0.83 -4.39
C GLY A 132 -0.21 -2.32 -4.08
N LEU A 133 -1.40 -2.95 -4.12
CA LEU A 133 -1.59 -4.36 -3.82
C LEU A 133 -0.97 -5.28 -4.88
N ASP A 134 -0.97 -4.84 -6.13
CA ASP A 134 -0.40 -5.54 -7.29
C ASP A 134 1.13 -5.53 -7.28
N GLY A 135 1.75 -4.55 -6.62
CA GLY A 135 3.21 -4.48 -6.45
C GLY A 135 3.96 -4.14 -7.74
N ASP A 136 3.24 -3.84 -8.81
CA ASP A 136 3.78 -3.43 -10.09
C ASP A 136 3.59 -1.92 -10.28
N PHE A 137 4.71 -1.22 -10.43
CA PHE A 137 4.65 0.16 -10.89
C PHE A 137 4.19 0.17 -12.34
N GLY A 138 2.96 0.62 -12.58
CA GLY A 138 2.42 0.80 -13.92
C GLY A 138 3.35 1.58 -14.85
N ASN A 139 3.38 1.15 -16.11
CA ASN A 139 4.07 1.85 -17.17
C ASN A 139 3.01 2.43 -18.13
N PRO A 140 2.80 3.76 -18.17
CA PRO A 140 1.79 4.36 -19.05
C PRO A 140 2.09 4.14 -20.54
N THR A 141 3.32 3.76 -20.89
CA THR A 141 3.74 3.38 -22.25
C THR A 141 3.68 1.87 -22.50
N GLY A 142 3.31 1.08 -21.49
CA GLY A 142 3.21 -0.36 -21.57
C GLY A 142 2.08 -0.80 -22.51
N GLN A 143 2.31 -1.86 -23.27
CA GLN A 143 1.33 -2.39 -24.23
C GLN A 143 0.27 -3.28 -23.58
N THR A 144 0.48 -3.73 -22.34
CA THR A 144 -0.46 -4.63 -21.66
C THR A 144 -1.56 -3.85 -20.93
N PRO A 145 -2.83 -4.29 -21.00
CA PRO A 145 -3.94 -3.65 -20.28
C PRO A 145 -3.67 -3.52 -18.77
N GLN A 146 -3.06 -4.54 -18.15
CA GLN A 146 -2.65 -4.51 -16.75
C GLN A 146 -1.62 -3.42 -16.45
N SER A 147 -0.62 -3.19 -17.31
CA SER A 147 0.37 -2.11 -17.11
C SER A 147 -0.23 -0.70 -17.23
N LYS A 148 -1.27 -0.56 -18.05
CA LYS A 148 -2.02 0.70 -18.21
C LYS A 148 -2.98 0.93 -17.03
N GLN A 149 -3.62 -0.12 -16.55
CA GLN A 149 -4.44 -0.10 -15.33
C GLN A 149 -3.58 0.23 -14.11
N ALA A 150 -2.45 -0.44 -13.93
CA ALA A 150 -1.46 -0.13 -12.90
C ALA A 150 -0.88 1.29 -13.06
N ALA A 151 -0.87 1.87 -14.27
CA ALA A 151 -0.46 3.27 -14.47
C ALA A 151 -1.56 4.26 -14.07
N ILE A 152 -2.82 3.83 -14.14
CA ILE A 152 -4.02 4.49 -13.59
C ILE A 152 -4.17 4.22 -12.08
N ASP A 153 -3.51 3.21 -11.52
CA ASP A 153 -3.49 2.90 -10.07
C ASP A 153 -2.21 3.38 -9.35
N ASN A 154 -1.13 3.67 -10.10
CA ASN A 154 0.03 4.50 -9.68
C ASN A 154 -0.38 5.94 -9.28
N VAL A 155 -1.67 6.25 -9.44
CA VAL A 155 -2.43 7.47 -9.19
C VAL A 155 -2.71 7.66 -7.69
N TYR A 156 -1.83 7.19 -6.80
CA TYR A 156 -1.80 7.67 -5.41
C TYR A 156 -0.84 8.86 -5.23
N GLY A 157 -0.47 9.55 -6.30
CA GLY A 157 0.07 10.91 -6.22
C GLY A 157 -1.02 11.91 -5.86
N VAL A 158 -0.74 12.89 -4.99
CA VAL A 158 -1.74 13.80 -4.38
C VAL A 158 -2.59 14.59 -5.41
N ASP A 159 -2.14 14.72 -6.66
CA ASP A 159 -2.81 15.50 -7.70
C ASP A 159 -3.90 14.75 -8.49
N THR A 160 -4.09 13.45 -8.29
CA THR A 160 -5.10 12.66 -9.02
C THR A 160 -6.50 12.75 -8.43
N GLU A 161 -6.64 13.15 -7.16
CA GLU A 161 -7.94 13.48 -6.56
C GLU A 161 -8.59 14.71 -7.24
N LYS A 162 -7.82 15.57 -7.93
CA LYS A 162 -8.36 16.77 -8.60
C LYS A 162 -8.99 16.51 -9.98
N HIS A 163 -8.69 15.39 -10.63
CA HIS A 163 -9.20 15.08 -11.98
C HIS A 163 -10.38 14.09 -11.98
N LEU A 164 -10.76 13.56 -10.81
CA LEU A 164 -11.89 12.63 -10.64
C LEU A 164 -13.13 13.29 -9.99
N ARG A 165 -13.15 14.63 -9.89
CA ARG A 165 -14.33 15.41 -9.50
C ARG A 165 -14.78 16.32 -10.64
#